data_AF-A0A136LRL0-F1
#
_entry.id   AF-A0A136LRL0-F1
#
_cell.length_a   1.000
_cell.length_b   1.000
_cell.length_c   1.000
_cell.angle_alpha   90.00
_cell.angle_beta   90.00
_cell.angle_gamma   90.00
#
_symmetry.space_group_name_H-M   'P 1'
#
loop_
_entity.id
_entity.type
_entity.pdbx_description
1 polymer ?
#
loop_
_entity_poly.entity_id
_entity_poly.type
_entity_poly.pdbx_seq_one_letter_code
_entity_poly.pdbx_strand_id
1 'polypeptide(L)' 'MDDLQNLSYELAYAELEQIVRQLEESALSLDASVTLFERGRLLAAHCQTLLDAAELRVTQIDDPA' A
#
# COMPACT_ATOMS: atom_id res chain seq x y z
N MET A 1 16.73 -3.18 2.79
CA MET A 1 16.34 -3.12 1.36
C MET A 1 15.02 -3.85 1.29
N ASP A 2 14.00 -3.14 0.80
CA ASP A 2 12.58 -3.28 1.10
C ASP A 2 11.98 -4.70 1.15
N ASP A 3 11.46 -5.07 2.33
CA ASP A 3 10.50 -6.16 2.52
C ASP A 3 9.11 -5.88 1.90
N LEU A 4 8.93 -4.69 1.28
CA LEU A 4 7.66 -4.25 0.69
C LEU A 4 7.09 -5.28 -0.30
N GLN A 5 7.93 -5.86 -1.15
CA GLN A 5 7.51 -6.84 -2.17
C GLN A 5 6.98 -8.15 -1.56
N ASN A 6 7.34 -8.45 -0.32
CA ASN A 6 6.93 -9.66 0.39
C ASN A 6 5.68 -9.44 1.26
N LEU A 7 5.18 -8.21 1.39
CA LEU A 7 3.99 -7.93 2.17
C LEU A 7 2.74 -8.44 1.46
N SER A 8 1.86 -9.10 2.21
CA SER A 8 0.50 -9.36 1.76
C SER A 8 -0.28 -8.05 1.65
N TYR A 9 -1.40 -8.08 0.93
CA TYR A 9 -2.28 -6.93 0.78
C TYR A 9 -2.74 -6.41 2.15
N GLU A 10 -3.16 -7.30 3.04
CA GLU A 10 -3.69 -6.97 4.36
C GLU A 10 -2.63 -6.29 5.24
N LEU A 11 -1.39 -6.77 5.19
CA LEU A 11 -0.29 -6.18 5.95
C LEU A 11 0.12 -4.82 5.38
N ALA A 12 0.25 -4.71 4.05
CA ALA A 12 0.60 -3.45 3.39
C ALA A 12 -0.49 -2.39 3.61
N TYR A 13 -1.76 -2.77 3.53
CA TYR A 13 -2.89 -1.89 3.78
C TYR A 13 -2.96 -1.45 5.25
N ALA A 14 -2.75 -2.36 6.20
CA ALA A 14 -2.70 -2.01 7.62
C ALA A 14 -1.56 -1.02 7.94
N GLU A 15 -0.37 -1.23 7.37
CA GLU A 15 0.75 -0.28 7.51
C GLU A 15 0.40 1.08 6.91
N LEU A 16 -0.23 1.10 5.73
CA LEU A 16 -0.69 2.33 5.08
C LEU A 16 -1.70 3.10 5.95
N GLU A 17 -2.67 2.40 6.55
CA GLU A 17 -3.64 3.02 7.48
C GLU A 17 -2.96 3.62 8.72
N GLN A 18 -1.93 2.97 9.26
CA GLN A 18 -1.15 3.53 10.37
C GLN A 18 -0.40 4.79 9.94
N ILE A 19 0.20 4.80 8.75
CA ILE A 19 0.89 5.96 8.21
C ILE A 19 -0.07 7.14 8.02
N VAL A 20 -1.25 6.89 7.45
CA VAL A 20 -2.28 7.93 7.29
C VAL A 20 -2.68 8.51 8.64
N ARG A 21 -2.95 7.65 9.63
CA ARG A 21 -3.26 8.09 11.01
C ARG A 21 -2.16 8.95 11.60
N GLN A 22 -0.90 8.56 11.43
CA GLN A 22 0.23 9.36 11.91
C GLN A 22 0.28 10.70 11.19
N LEU A 23 0.17 10.74 9.86
CA LEU A 23 0.18 11.99 9.08
C LEU A 23 -0.92 12.99 9.47
N GLU A 24 -2.03 12.51 10.02
CA GLU A 24 -3.12 13.35 10.55
C GLU A 24 -2.81 13.95 11.92
N GLU A 25 -1.77 13.49 12.62
CA GLU A 25 -1.36 14.03 13.91
C GLU A 25 -0.65 15.39 13.75
N SER A 26 -1.07 16.37 14.54
CA SER A 26 -0.58 17.76 14.45
C SER A 26 0.84 17.99 14.99
N ALA A 27 1.51 16.96 15.51
CA ALA A 27 2.80 17.04 16.18
C ALA A 27 4.00 16.55 15.34
N LEU A 28 3.78 16.18 14.08
CA LEU A 28 4.85 15.69 13.20
C LEU A 28 5.78 16.82 12.71
N SER A 29 7.07 16.53 12.71
CA SER A 29 8.05 17.37 12.02
C SER A 29 7.95 17.20 10.51
N LEU A 30 8.36 18.22 9.75
CA LEU A 30 8.34 18.19 8.28
C LEU A 30 9.10 16.97 7.72
N ASP A 31 10.27 16.67 8.27
CA ASP A 31 11.12 15.56 7.83
C ASP A 31 10.44 14.20 8.05
N ALA A 32 9.78 14.04 9.20
CA ALA A 32 9.02 12.84 9.50
C ALA A 32 7.73 12.74 8.66
N SER A 33 7.04 13.85 8.39
CA SER A 33 5.90 13.88 7.44
C SER A 33 6.32 13.45 6.03
N VAL A 34 7.47 13.92 5.54
CA VAL A 34 7.99 13.53 4.22
C VAL A 34 8.32 12.04 4.18
N THR A 35 9.00 11.52 5.20
CA THR A 35 9.36 10.10 5.29
C THR A 35 8.13 9.20 5.31
N LEU A 36 7.12 9.54 6.13
CA LEU A 36 5.85 8.82 6.18
C LEU A 36 5.10 8.87 4.85
N PHE A 37 5.07 10.02 4.20
CA PHE A 37 4.43 10.18 2.90
C PHE A 37 5.10 9.31 1.82
N GLU A 38 6.43 9.31 1.74
CA GLU A 38 7.18 8.46 0.80
C GLU A 38 6.87 6.97 1.01
N ARG A 39 6.90 6.52 2.27
CA ARG A 39 6.54 5.13 2.61
C ARG A 39 5.09 4.81 2.26
N GLY A 40 4.15 5.70 2.58
CA GLY A 40 2.75 5.56 2.24
C GLY A 40 2.51 5.44 0.74
N ARG A 41 3.22 6.22 -0.07
CA ARG A 41 3.14 6.12 -1.55
C ARG A 41 3.62 4.77 -2.07
N LEU A 42 4.69 4.23 -1.50
CA LEU A 42 5.22 2.91 -1.87
C LEU A 42 4.22 1.80 -1.52
N LEU A 43 3.64 1.85 -0.31
CA LEU A 43 2.61 0.89 0.11
C LEU A 43 1.35 0.96 -0.75
N ALA A 44 0.88 2.18 -1.07
CA ALA A 44 -0.28 2.36 -1.95
C ALA A 44 -0.04 1.75 -3.35
N ALA A 45 1.15 1.97 -3.93
CA ALA A 45 1.52 1.37 -5.21
C ALA A 45 1.60 -0.16 -5.16
N HIS A 46 2.11 -0.71 -4.06
CA HIS A 46 2.16 -2.16 -3.82
C HIS A 46 0.75 -2.75 -3.70
N CYS A 47 -0.13 -2.13 -2.90
CA CYS A 47 -1.53 -2.53 -2.78
C CYS A 47 -2.24 -2.55 -4.15
N GLN A 48 -2.06 -1.50 -4.96
CA GLN A 48 -2.63 -1.45 -6.31
C GLN A 48 -2.12 -2.60 -7.17
N THR A 49 -0.81 -2.89 -7.14
CA THR A 49 -0.22 -4.00 -7.91
C THR A 49 -0.83 -5.35 -7.52
N LEU A 50 -1.07 -5.58 -6.23
CA LEU A 50 -1.72 -6.80 -5.74
C LEU A 50 -3.19 -6.89 -6.17
N LEU A 51 -3.92 -5.78 -6.15
CA LEU A 51 -5.31 -5.72 -6.60
C LEU A 51 -5.42 -5.96 -8.11
N ASP A 52 -4.57 -5.35 -8.93
CA ASP A 52 -4.52 -5.55 -10.37
C ASP A 52 -4.25 -7.03 -10.71
N ALA A 53 -3.33 -7.66 -9.98
CA ALA A 53 -3.03 -9.08 -10.15
C ALA A 53 -4.21 -9.97 -9.72
N ALA A 54 -4.94 -9.61 -8.67
CA ALA A 54 -6.13 -10.33 -8.24
C ALA A 54 -7.27 -10.18 -9.26
N GLU A 55 -7.51 -8.96 -9.76
CA GLU A 55 -8.51 -8.68 -10.79
C GLU A 55 -8.24 -9.47 -12.07
N LEU A 56 -7.00 -9.44 -12.57
CA LEU A 56 -6.61 -10.21 -13.76
C LEU A 56 -6.92 -11.71 -13.61
N ARG A 57 -6.66 -12.28 -12.43
CA ARG A 57 -6.95 -13.69 -12.14
C ARG A 57 -8.45 -13.99 -12.15
N VAL A 58 -9.27 -13.08 -11.64
CA VAL A 58 -10.73 -13.21 -11.67
C VAL A 58 -11.24 -13.12 -13.11
N THR A 59 -10.81 -12.11 -13.86
CA THR A 59 -11.23 -11.91 -15.26
C THR A 59 -10.86 -13.11 -16.15
N GLN A 60 -9.71 -13.74 -15.93
CA GLN A 60 -9.30 -14.95 -16.68
C GLN A 60 -10.20 -16.17 -16.43
N ILE A 61 -10.86 -16.24 -15.27
CA ILE A 61 -11.79 -17.34 -14.93
C ILE A 61 -13.18 -17.06 -15.50
N ASP A 62 -13.59 -15.80 -15.51
CA ASP A 62 -14.92 -15.37 -15.94
C ASP A 62 -15.07 -15.22 -17.47
N ASP A 63 -13.98 -15.31 -18.25
CA ASP A 63 -14.01 -15.23 -19.72
C ASP A 63 -14.46 -16.58 -20.33
N PRO A 64 -15.69 -16.65 -20.90
CA PRO A 64 -16.17 -17.87 -21.54
C PRO A 64 -15.61 -17.91 -22.97
N ALA A 65 -14.44 -18.53 -23.12
CA ALA A 65 -13.97 -18.95 -24.45
C ALA A 65 -14.96 -19.94 -25.11
#